data_AF-A0A2D6N679-F1
#
_entry.id   AF-A0A2D6N679-F1
#
_cell.length_a   1.000
_cell.length_b   1.000
_cell.length_c   1.000
_cell.angle_alpha   90.00
_cell.angle_beta   90.00
_cell.angle_gamma   90.00
#
_symmetry.space_group_name_H-M   'P 1'
#
loop_
_entity.id
_entity.type
_entity.pdbx_description
1 polymer ?
#
loop_
_entity_poly.entity_id
_entity_poly.type
_entity_poly.pdbx_seq_one_letter_code
_entity_poly.pdbx_strand_id
1 'polypeptide(L)'
;MTVPLLLDTDIGDDVDDAFALLLAARQPAVDLLGVTTVYGPVKERGLIARKLLDTAGRSDVPVAVGEGFTLADEDPGRVLTSGQGYVELSEPGFPRYA
;
A
#
# COMPACT_ATOMS: atom_id res chain seq x y z
N MET A 1 15.99 0.49 22.97
CA MET A 1 15.47 1.72 22.34
C MET A 1 14.86 1.32 21.03
N THR A 2 13.68 1.84 20.70
CA THR A 2 13.03 1.64 19.40
C THR A 2 13.29 2.85 18.50
N VAL A 3 13.22 2.64 17.20
CA VAL A 3 13.28 3.69 16.18
C VAL A 3 11.84 3.95 15.69
N PRO A 4 11.32 5.18 15.82
CA PRO A 4 10.01 5.52 15.27
C PRO A 4 10.05 5.49 13.75
N LEU A 5 9.05 4.87 13.12
CA LEU A 5 8.95 4.71 11.68
C LEU A 5 7.56 5.06 11.18
N LEU A 6 7.51 5.94 10.18
CA LEU A 6 6.37 6.08 9.27
C LEU A 6 6.81 5.50 7.93
N LEU A 7 6.01 4.58 7.37
CA LEU A 7 6.33 3.92 6.09
C LEU A 7 5.41 4.46 4.99
N ASP A 8 5.99 5.09 3.98
CA ASP A 8 5.30 5.50 2.75
C ASP A 8 5.67 4.54 1.63
N THR A 9 4.68 3.94 0.96
CA THR A 9 4.92 2.81 0.03
C THR A 9 3.88 2.74 -1.08
N ASP A 10 4.30 2.30 -2.26
CA ASP A 10 3.47 1.89 -3.38
C ASP A 10 3.26 0.37 -3.39
N ILE A 11 3.09 -0.24 -2.21
CA ILE A 11 2.84 -1.67 -2.03
C ILE A 11 1.81 -2.25 -3.01
N GLY A 12 2.19 -3.34 -3.69
CA GLY A 12 1.32 -4.10 -4.57
C GLY A 12 1.77 -4.22 -6.04
N ASP A 13 2.85 -3.54 -6.43
CA ASP A 13 3.46 -3.69 -7.77
C ASP A 13 4.44 -4.87 -7.81
N ASP A 14 5.28 -5.00 -6.77
CA ASP A 14 6.12 -6.16 -6.52
C ASP A 14 6.12 -6.55 -5.02
N VAL A 15 7.00 -7.48 -4.64
CA VAL A 15 6.92 -8.22 -3.36
C VAL A 15 7.69 -7.55 -2.22
N ASP A 16 8.64 -6.67 -2.52
CA ASP A 16 9.58 -6.16 -1.52
C ASP A 16 8.94 -5.18 -0.55
N ASP A 17 7.99 -4.34 -0.98
CA ASP A 17 7.17 -3.50 -0.10
C ASP A 17 6.39 -4.30 0.94
N ALA A 18 5.77 -5.40 0.50
CA ALA A 18 5.02 -6.29 1.39
C ALA A 18 5.95 -6.93 2.42
N PHE A 19 7.15 -7.32 2.00
CA PHE A 19 8.16 -7.85 2.91
C PHE A 19 8.67 -6.78 3.89
N ALA A 20 8.93 -5.56 3.40
CA ALA A 20 9.37 -4.43 4.22
C ALA A 20 8.34 -4.08 5.30
N LEU A 21 7.06 -4.00 4.93
CA LEU A 21 5.96 -3.77 5.88
C LEU A 21 5.89 -4.86 6.95
N LEU A 22 5.93 -6.13 6.56
CA LEU A 22 5.88 -7.25 7.51
C LEU A 22 7.12 -7.29 8.41
N LEU A 23 8.30 -6.97 7.86
CA LEU A 23 9.54 -6.88 8.64
C LEU A 23 9.44 -5.74 9.67
N ALA A 24 9.01 -4.56 9.26
CA ALA A 24 8.82 -3.40 10.15
C ALA A 24 7.78 -3.71 11.25
N ALA A 25 6.68 -4.38 10.90
CA ALA A 25 5.63 -4.76 11.84
C ALA A 25 6.10 -5.76 12.91
N ARG A 26 7.13 -6.56 12.62
CA ARG A 26 7.63 -7.63 13.51
C ARG A 26 8.97 -7.32 14.19
N GLN A 27 9.69 -6.28 13.75
CA GLN A 27 11.03 -5.96 14.25
C GLN A 27 10.94 -5.29 15.63
N PRO A 28 11.47 -5.88 16.72
CA PRO A 28 11.38 -5.29 18.06
C PRO A 28 12.11 -3.95 18.23
N ALA A 29 13.02 -3.62 17.33
CA ALA A 29 13.72 -2.33 17.32
C ALA A 29 12.92 -1.22 16.60
N VAL A 30 11.77 -1.52 15.99
CA VAL A 30 10.96 -0.57 15.23
C VAL A 30 9.66 -0.26 15.98
N ASP A 31 9.36 1.02 16.09
CA ASP A 31 8.05 1.52 16.51
C ASP A 31 7.32 2.04 15.27
N LEU A 32 6.55 1.17 14.63
CA LEU A 32 5.80 1.48 13.42
C LEU A 32 4.57 2.33 13.78
N LEU A 33 4.63 3.62 13.50
CA LEU A 33 3.63 4.63 13.85
C LEU A 33 2.44 4.66 12.88
N GLY A 34 2.66 4.26 11.63
CA GLY A 34 1.65 4.32 10.58
C GLY A 34 2.22 3.94 9.22
N VAL A 35 1.31 3.72 8.28
CA VAL A 35 1.62 3.47 6.87
C VAL A 35 0.82 4.43 5.99
N THR A 36 1.47 5.02 4.99
CA THR A 36 0.82 5.77 3.91
C THR A 36 1.00 5.04 2.59
N THR A 37 0.00 5.11 1.71
CA THR A 37 0.09 4.53 0.36
C THR A 37 0.04 5.59 -0.73
N VAL A 38 0.85 5.42 -1.78
CA VAL A 38 1.00 6.41 -2.86
C VAL A 38 1.06 5.74 -4.23
N TYR A 39 0.99 6.56 -5.29
CA TYR A 39 1.25 6.20 -6.69
C TYR A 39 0.29 5.16 -7.30
N GLY A 40 -0.61 5.59 -8.19
CA GLY A 40 -1.54 4.71 -8.89
C GLY A 40 -2.75 4.31 -8.03
N PRO A 41 -3.11 3.00 -7.93
CA PRO A 41 -4.33 2.52 -7.29
C PRO A 41 -4.25 2.57 -5.75
N VAL A 42 -4.08 3.77 -5.19
CA VAL A 42 -3.76 4.01 -3.78
C VAL A 42 -4.76 3.42 -2.78
N LYS A 43 -6.04 3.27 -3.18
CA LYS A 43 -7.07 2.63 -2.36
C LYS A 43 -6.81 1.13 -2.22
N GLU A 44 -6.54 0.45 -3.32
CA GLU A 44 -6.20 -0.97 -3.38
C GLU A 44 -4.91 -1.24 -2.62
N ARG A 45 -3.89 -0.41 -2.82
CA ARG A 45 -2.64 -0.47 -2.04
C ARG A 45 -2.91 -0.35 -0.53
N GLY A 46 -3.79 0.58 -0.14
CA GLY A 46 -4.21 0.74 1.26
C GLY A 46 -4.87 -0.51 1.83
N LEU A 47 -5.71 -1.20 1.04
CA LEU A 47 -6.31 -2.47 1.43
C LEU A 47 -5.27 -3.59 1.60
N ILE A 48 -4.25 -3.65 0.72
CA ILE A 48 -3.13 -4.60 0.84
C ILE A 48 -2.37 -4.34 2.15
N ALA A 49 -1.95 -3.10 2.40
CA ALA A 49 -1.24 -2.71 3.62
C ALA A 49 -2.04 -3.06 4.88
N ARG A 50 -3.33 -2.72 4.91
CA ARG A 50 -4.25 -3.05 6.01
C ARG A 50 -4.33 -4.55 6.24
N LYS A 51 -4.53 -5.33 5.18
CA LYS A 51 -4.64 -6.79 5.26
C LYS A 51 -3.38 -7.44 5.82
N LEU A 52 -2.20 -6.96 5.41
CA LEU A 52 -0.92 -7.47 5.89
C LEU A 52 -0.69 -7.13 7.36
N LEU A 53 -0.96 -5.90 7.77
CA LEU A 53 -0.87 -5.49 9.18
C LEU A 53 -1.82 -6.29 10.08
N ASP A 54 -3.07 -6.50 9.64
CA ASP A 54 -4.03 -7.32 10.40
C ASP A 54 -3.56 -8.76 10.54
N THR A 55 -3.00 -9.33 9.46
CA THR A 55 -2.42 -10.67 9.46
C THR A 55 -1.20 -10.76 10.39
N ALA A 56 -0.43 -9.67 10.51
CA ALA A 56 0.69 -9.56 11.43
C ALA A 56 0.27 -9.28 12.90
N GLY A 57 -1.03 -9.12 13.18
CA GLY A 57 -1.56 -8.77 14.51
C GLY A 57 -1.34 -7.32 14.91
N ARG A 58 -1.15 -6.43 13.93
CA ARG A 58 -0.89 -4.99 14.09
C ARG A 58 -2.06 -4.12 13.62
N SER A 59 -3.28 -4.47 14.07
CA SER A 59 -4.49 -3.67 13.81
C SER A 59 -4.47 -2.29 14.48
N ASP A 60 -3.52 -2.06 15.40
CA ASP A 60 -3.25 -0.77 16.05
C ASP A 60 -2.58 0.27 15.14
N VAL A 61 -1.85 -0.17 14.11
CA VAL A 61 -1.12 0.73 13.21
C VAL A 61 -2.08 1.35 12.19
N PRO A 62 -2.25 2.67 12.11
CA PRO A 62 -3.11 3.31 11.13
C PRO A 62 -2.54 3.17 9.71
N VAL A 63 -3.45 3.05 8.73
CA VAL A 63 -3.13 3.11 7.30
C VAL A 63 -3.89 4.30 6.71
N ALA A 64 -3.19 5.20 6.03
CA ALA A 64 -3.77 6.34 5.35
C ALA A 64 -3.51 6.24 3.84
N VAL A 65 -4.56 6.48 3.04
CA VAL A 65 -4.45 6.53 1.58
C VAL A 65 -3.95 7.92 1.18
N GLY A 66 -2.84 7.97 0.44
CA GLY A 66 -2.23 9.20 -0.07
C GLY A 66 -2.61 9.51 -1.51
N GLU A 67 -1.75 10.25 -2.21
CA GLU A 67 -2.01 10.72 -3.57
C GLU A 67 -1.65 9.69 -4.64
N GLY A 68 -2.57 9.51 -5.59
CA GLY A 68 -2.40 8.58 -6.71
C GLY A 68 -1.67 9.18 -7.91
N PHE A 69 -1.56 10.51 -7.99
CA PHE A 69 -0.95 11.21 -9.12
C PHE A 69 0.42 11.78 -8.76
N THR A 70 1.29 11.88 -9.77
CA THR A 70 2.55 12.61 -9.63
C THR A 70 2.29 14.12 -9.62
N LEU A 71 3.25 14.90 -9.14
CA LEU A 71 3.15 16.37 -9.17
C LEU A 71 3.07 16.98 -10.58
N ALA A 72 3.41 16.21 -11.62
CA ALA A 72 3.31 16.62 -13.02
C ALA A 72 1.94 16.31 -13.65
N ASP A 73 0.97 15.84 -12.85
CA ASP A 73 -0.33 15.32 -13.30
C ASP A 73 -0.20 14.20 -14.34
N GLU A 74 0.96 13.52 -14.38
CA GLU A 74 1.12 12.33 -15.19
C GLU A 74 0.33 11.20 -14.54
N ASP A 75 -0.59 10.62 -15.30
CA ASP A 75 -1.30 9.40 -14.94
C ASP A 75 -0.28 8.25 -14.84
N PRO A 76 0.03 7.75 -13.63
CA PRO A 76 0.98 6.65 -13.49
C PRO A 76 0.44 5.34 -14.04
N GLY A 77 -0.89 5.23 -14.18
CA GLY A 77 -1.54 4.18 -14.96
C GLY A 77 -1.22 4.27 -16.45
N ARG A 78 -0.84 5.44 -16.99
CA ARG A 78 -0.51 5.61 -18.42
C ARG A 78 0.86 5.03 -18.80
N VAL A 79 1.80 4.97 -17.85
CA VAL A 79 3.09 4.29 -18.06
C VAL A 79 2.92 2.77 -17.95
N LEU A 80 2.08 2.29 -17.02
CA LEU A 80 1.81 0.86 -16.79
C LEU A 80 0.82 0.23 -17.78
N THR A 81 -0.13 1.00 -18.32
CA THR A 81 -1.09 0.55 -19.36
C THR A 81 -0.46 0.30 -20.72
N SER A 82 0.81 0.66 -20.92
CA SER A 82 1.54 0.29 -22.13
C SER A 82 2.01 -1.18 -22.14
N GLY A 83 1.84 -1.92 -21.02
CA GLY A 83 2.29 -3.32 -20.94
C GLY A 83 1.51 -4.25 -20.00
N GLN A 84 0.95 -3.79 -18.88
CA GLN A 84 0.17 -4.62 -17.96
C GLN A 84 -0.93 -3.77 -17.30
N GLY A 85 -2.16 -3.92 -17.80
CA GLY A 85 -3.31 -3.15 -17.36
C GLY A 85 -3.68 -3.43 -15.91
N TYR A 86 -3.96 -2.36 -15.15
CA TYR A 86 -4.89 -2.49 -14.04
C TYR A 86 -6.25 -2.84 -14.62
N VAL A 87 -6.83 -3.95 -14.18
CA VAL A 87 -8.22 -4.29 -14.47
C VAL A 87 -9.07 -3.25 -13.76
N GLU A 88 -9.80 -2.44 -14.54
CA GLU A 88 -10.87 -1.60 -14.02
C GLU A 88 -11.85 -2.53 -13.29
N LEU A 89 -11.91 -2.49 -11.96
CA LEU A 89 -12.78 -3.35 -11.14
C LEU A 89 -14.29 -3.06 -11.33
N SER A 90 -14.66 -2.30 -12.37
CA SER A 90 -16.00 -2.30 -12.94
C SER A 90 -16.33 -3.59 -13.70
N GLU A 91 -15.38 -4.49 -13.94
CA GLU A 91 -15.69 -5.81 -14.47
C GLU A 91 -16.53 -6.64 -13.49
N PRO A 92 -17.59 -7.33 -13.96
CA PRO A 92 -18.42 -8.17 -13.10
C PRO A 92 -17.60 -9.38 -12.63
N GLY A 93 -17.12 -9.35 -11.38
CA GLY A 93 -16.39 -10.48 -10.80
C GLY A 93 -15.58 -10.18 -9.54
N PHE A 94 -15.28 -8.92 -9.23
CA PHE A 94 -14.51 -8.57 -8.03
C PHE A 94 -15.42 -8.05 -6.90
N PRO A 95 -15.22 -8.53 -5.66
CA PRO A 95 -16.00 -8.07 -4.52
C PRO A 95 -15.75 -6.58 -4.28
N ARG A 96 -16.84 -5.81 -4.24
CA ARG A 96 -16.82 -4.43 -3.76
C ARG A 96 -16.65 -4.48 -2.24
N TYR A 97 -15.46 -4.15 -1.75
CA TYR A 97 -15.27 -3.89 -0.33
C TYR A 97 -15.71 -2.43 -0.08
N ALA A 98 -16.88 -2.30 0.57
CA ALA A 98 -17.41 -1.04 1.07
C ALA A 98 -16.64 -0.58 2.32
#